data_AF-B0YIT0-F1
#
_entry.id   AF-B0YIT0-F1
#
_cell.length_a   1.000
_cell.length_b   1.000
_cell.length_c   1.000
_cell.angle_alpha   90.00
_cell.angle_beta   90.00
_cell.angle_gamma   90.00
#
_symmetry.space_group_name_H-M   'P 1'
#
loop_
_entity.id
_entity.type
_entity.pdbx_description
1 polymer ?
#
loop_
_entity_poly.entity_id
_entity_poly.type
_entity_poly.pdbx_seq_one_letter_code
_entity_poly.pdbx_strand_id
1 'polypeptide(L)'
;GGACSGNTMSFLNAEEPSVCDLITDFNINLLWHPSLGLELGESLKKLLRDCINGIIPVDILVFEGSVVNAPKGTGEWNRFADR
;
A
#
# COMPACT_ATOMS: atom_id res chain seq x y z
N GLY A 1 3.86 -7.82 -1.04
CA GLY A 1 4.71 -8.49 -0.05
C GLY A 1 4.24 -9.91 0.17
N GLY A 2 5.12 -10.79 0.63
CA GLY A 2 4.73 -12.07 1.22
C GLY A 2 4.14 -11.82 2.60
N ALA A 3 2.84 -11.54 2.66
CA ALA A 3 2.10 -11.12 3.84
C ALA A 3 0.83 -11.95 4.02
N CYS A 4 0.30 -11.98 5.25
CA CYS A 4 -0.97 -12.62 5.60
C CYS A 4 -2.10 -11.61 5.90
N SER A 5 -1.85 -10.32 5.69
CA SER A 5 -2.77 -9.21 6.02
C SER A 5 -3.03 -9.01 7.52
N GLY A 6 -2.29 -9.69 8.40
CA GLY A 6 -2.45 -9.56 9.85
C GLY A 6 -2.11 -8.16 10.36
N ASN A 7 -1.10 -7.51 9.79
CA ASN A 7 -0.75 -6.15 10.18
C ASN A 7 -1.80 -5.15 9.70
N THR A 8 -2.30 -5.33 8.47
CA THR A 8 -3.45 -4.56 7.96
C THR A 8 -4.66 -4.70 8.88
N MET A 9 -5.04 -5.91 9.28
CA MET A 9 -6.21 -6.12 10.15
C MET A 9 -6.00 -5.53 11.54
N SER A 10 -4.78 -5.62 12.09
CA SER A 10 -4.45 -4.96 13.35
C SER A 10 -4.54 -3.44 13.25
N PHE A 11 -4.12 -2.86 12.13
CA PHE A 11 -4.23 -1.41 11.89
C PHE A 11 -5.70 -0.98 11.79
N LEU A 12 -6.53 -1.71 11.04
CA LEU A 12 -7.96 -1.43 10.89
C LEU A 12 -8.77 -1.57 12.18
N ASN A 13 -8.32 -2.42 13.11
CA ASN A 13 -8.97 -2.61 14.42
C ASN A 13 -8.44 -1.67 15.52
N ALA A 14 -7.56 -0.72 15.21
CA ALA A 14 -7.12 0.27 16.19
C ALA A 14 -8.31 1.14 16.65
N GLU A 15 -8.44 1.34 17.97
CA GLU A 15 -9.55 2.12 18.54
C GLU A 15 -9.12 3.55 18.91
N GLU A 16 -7.87 3.78 19.31
CA GLU A 16 -7.37 5.10 19.73
C GLU A 16 -5.93 5.37 19.24
N PRO A 17 -5.74 6.21 18.20
CA PRO A 17 -6.76 6.69 17.27
C PRO A 17 -7.23 5.56 16.32
N SER A 18 -8.49 5.62 15.89
CA SER A 18 -8.95 4.75 14.81
C SER A 18 -8.34 5.16 13.46
N VAL A 19 -8.43 4.29 12.45
CA VAL A 19 -7.97 4.63 11.09
C VAL A 19 -8.75 5.82 10.52
N CYS A 20 -10.03 5.95 10.85
CA CYS A 20 -10.83 7.11 10.45
C CYS A 20 -10.28 8.39 11.10
N ASP A 21 -10.02 8.38 12.40
CA ASP A 21 -9.49 9.55 13.12
C ASP A 21 -8.11 9.95 12.60
N LEU A 22 -7.27 8.96 12.26
CA LEU A 22 -5.98 9.22 11.60
C LEU A 22 -6.14 9.98 10.28
N ILE A 23 -7.14 9.61 9.46
CA ILE A 23 -7.38 10.26 8.18
C ILE A 23 -8.01 11.65 8.37
N THR A 24 -8.99 11.79 9.26
CA THR A 24 -9.76 13.04 9.42
C THR A 24 -9.05 14.06 10.29
N ASP A 25 -8.46 13.65 11.41
CA ASP A 25 -8.01 14.56 12.45
C ASP A 25 -6.52 14.92 12.29
N PHE A 26 -5.73 13.98 11.75
CA PHE A 26 -4.31 14.19 11.45
C PHE A 26 -4.05 14.61 9.99
N ASN A 27 -5.11 14.82 9.20
CA ASN A 27 -5.05 15.27 7.80
C ASN A 27 -4.13 14.36 6.94
N ILE A 28 -4.22 13.05 7.16
CA ILE A 28 -3.46 12.05 6.40
C ILE A 28 -4.21 11.75 5.10
N ASN A 29 -3.59 12.05 3.97
CA ASN A 29 -4.11 11.68 2.66
C ASN A 29 -3.68 10.25 2.29
N LEU A 30 -4.57 9.28 2.45
CA LEU A 30 -4.31 7.89 2.05
C LEU A 30 -4.37 7.75 0.52
N LEU A 31 -3.21 7.77 -0.14
CA LEU A 31 -3.13 7.65 -1.61
C LEU A 31 -3.68 6.32 -2.12
N TRP A 32 -3.26 5.19 -1.51
CA TRP A 32 -3.76 3.86 -1.85
C TRP A 32 -3.45 2.83 -0.76
N HIS A 33 -4.35 1.87 -0.58
CA HIS A 33 -4.15 0.69 0.25
C HIS A 33 -4.87 -0.52 -0.36
N PRO A 34 -4.29 -1.74 -0.39
CA PRO A 34 -4.90 -2.89 -1.07
C PRO A 34 -6.34 -3.22 -0.64
N SER A 35 -6.67 -2.98 0.64
CA SER A 35 -7.99 -3.26 1.21
C SER A 35 -8.96 -2.06 1.25
N LEU A 36 -8.49 -0.84 0.95
CA LEU A 36 -9.30 0.40 1.06
C LEU A 36 -9.34 1.21 -0.25
N GLY A 37 -8.42 0.95 -1.17
CA GLY A 37 -8.27 1.71 -2.41
C GLY A 37 -9.41 1.45 -3.39
N LEU A 38 -9.98 2.53 -3.93
CA LEU A 38 -10.97 2.48 -5.01
C LEU A 38 -10.32 2.26 -6.39
N GLU A 39 -9.07 2.73 -6.55
CA GLU A 39 -8.34 2.64 -7.79
C GLU A 39 -7.85 1.21 -8.05
N LEU A 40 -8.17 0.69 -9.24
CA LEU A 40 -7.88 -0.68 -9.66
C LEU A 40 -7.32 -0.70 -11.08
N GLY A 41 -6.48 -1.70 -11.38
CA GLY A 41 -5.94 -1.90 -12.73
C GLY A 41 -5.11 -0.70 -13.21
N GLU A 42 -5.51 -0.10 -14.34
CA GLU A 42 -4.73 0.97 -14.97
C GLU A 42 -4.70 2.28 -14.18
N SER A 43 -5.77 2.62 -13.46
CA SER A 43 -5.80 3.85 -12.68
C SER A 43 -4.84 3.77 -11.49
N LEU A 44 -4.76 2.59 -10.84
CA LEU A 44 -3.74 2.30 -9.83
C LEU A 44 -2.32 2.38 -10.42
N LYS A 45 -2.08 1.79 -11.59
CA LYS A 45 -0.77 1.87 -12.25
C LYS A 45 -0.39 3.32 -12.54
N LYS A 46 -1.34 4.15 -12.97
CA LYS A 46 -1.12 5.58 -13.19
C LYS A 46 -0.75 6.29 -11.89
N LEU A 47 -1.52 6.09 -10.82
CA LEU A 47 -1.24 6.64 -9.50
C LEU A 47 0.19 6.28 -9.04
N LEU A 48 0.56 5.00 -9.11
CA LEU A 48 1.89 4.53 -8.72
C LEU A 48 3.00 5.17 -9.56
N ARG A 49 2.80 5.30 -10.88
CA ARG A 49 3.75 5.97 -11.79
C ARG A 49 3.90 7.46 -11.46
N ASP A 50 2.79 8.14 -11.17
CA ASP A 50 2.80 9.56 -10.80
C ASP A 50 3.56 9.78 -9.48
N CYS A 51 3.42 8.88 -8.50
CA CYS A 51 4.21 8.87 -7.28
C CYS A 51 5.71 8.66 -7.55
N ILE A 52 6.07 7.66 -8.35
CA ILE A 52 7.48 7.35 -8.70
C ILE A 52 8.14 8.52 -9.43
N ASN A 53 7.40 9.21 -10.31
CA ASN A 53 7.89 10.36 -11.04
C ASN A 53 7.89 11.66 -10.22
N GLY A 54 7.42 11.63 -8.96
CA GLY A 54 7.35 12.79 -8.08
C GLY A 54 6.27 13.81 -8.45
N ILE A 55 5.32 13.44 -9.32
CA ILE A 55 4.15 14.28 -9.66
C ILE A 55 3.23 14.35 -8.44
N ILE A 56 3.04 13.22 -7.75
CA ILE A 56 2.34 13.14 -6.48
C ILE A 56 3.41 12.88 -5.40
N PRO A 57 3.57 13.75 -4.39
CA PRO A 57 4.52 13.52 -3.32
C PRO A 57 4.07 12.34 -2.45
N VAL A 58 5.05 11.54 -1.99
CA VAL A 58 4.84 10.44 -1.06
C VAL A 58 5.68 10.70 0.19
N ASP A 59 5.01 11.07 1.27
CA ASP A 59 5.67 11.35 2.55
C ASP A 59 5.95 10.06 3.34
N ILE A 60 5.03 9.08 3.25
CA ILE A 60 5.10 7.82 4.00
C ILE A 60 4.81 6.65 3.06
N LEU A 61 5.73 5.68 3.00
CA LEU A 61 5.53 4.40 2.34
C LEU A 61 5.51 3.29 3.40
N VAL A 62 4.39 2.58 3.50
CA VAL A 62 4.23 1.42 4.36
C VAL A 62 4.24 0.16 3.50
N PHE A 63 5.07 -0.81 3.87
CA PHE A 63 5.15 -2.12 3.20
C PHE A 63 4.90 -3.24 4.21
N GLU A 64 3.88 -4.06 3.92
CA GLU A 64 3.56 -5.22 4.76
C GLU A 64 4.20 -6.51 4.22
N GLY A 65 4.78 -7.28 5.14
CA GLY A 65 5.35 -8.59 4.88
C GLY A 65 6.78 -8.57 4.36
N SER A 66 7.17 -9.68 3.73
CA SER A 66 8.53 -9.89 3.22
C SER A 66 8.65 -9.52 1.74
N VAL A 67 9.86 -9.10 1.33
CA VAL A 67 10.23 -9.01 -0.08
C VAL A 67 10.57 -10.42 -0.56
N VAL A 68 9.71 -10.97 -1.43
CA VAL A 68 9.89 -12.31 -1.99
C VAL A 68 10.88 -12.22 -3.13
N ASN A 69 12.03 -12.88 -3.01
CA ASN A 69 13.05 -12.96 -4.07
C ASN A 69 12.93 -14.23 -4.91
N ALA A 70 11.98 -15.12 -4.62
CA ALA A 70 11.78 -16.35 -5.37
C ALA A 70 11.04 -16.12 -6.69
N PRO A 71 11.30 -16.91 -7.74
CA PRO A 71 12.32 -17.96 -7.83
C PRO A 71 13.68 -17.39 -8.21
N LYS A 72 14.78 -18.02 -7.77
CA LYS A 72 16.16 -17.72 -8.21
C LYS A 72 16.58 -16.23 -8.15
N GLY A 73 16.04 -15.45 -7.23
CA GLY A 73 16.34 -14.03 -7.08
C GLY A 73 15.48 -13.09 -7.94
N THR A 74 14.54 -13.61 -8.73
CA THR A 74 13.73 -12.79 -9.68
C THR A 74 12.51 -12.14 -9.04
N GLY A 75 12.02 -12.66 -7.90
CA GLY A 75 10.84 -12.15 -7.20
C GLY A 75 9.48 -12.46 -7.84
N GLU A 76 9.47 -13.23 -8.93
CA GLU A 76 8.28 -13.53 -9.75
C GLU A 76 7.15 -14.27 -9.02
N TRP A 77 7.39 -14.79 -7.81
CA TRP A 77 6.33 -15.37 -6.97
C TRP A 77 5.47 -14.33 -6.25
N ASN A 78 5.83 -13.05 -6.30
CA ASN A 78 5.02 -11.97 -5.76
C ASN A 78 4.87 -10.85 -6.78
N ARG A 79 3.92 -11.02 -7.70
CA ARG A 79 3.65 -10.05 -8.76
C ARG A 79 2.60 -9.01 -8.36
N PHE A 80 2.81 -7.77 -8.75
CA PHE A 80 1.91 -6.65 -8.56
C PHE A 80 2.09 -5.61 -9.68
N ALA A 81 0.97 -5.09 -10.20
CA ALA A 81 0.98 -4.05 -11.25
C ALA A 81 1.84 -4.42 -12.48
N ASP A 82 1.69 -5.67 -12.96
CA ASP A 82 2.43 -6.30 -14.07
C ASP A 82 3.94 -6.49 -13.86
N ARG A 83 4.40 -6.47 -12.61
CA ARG A 83 5.80 -6.71 -12.24
C ARG A 83 5.91 -7.80 -11.19
#